data_AF-A7SKV4-F1
#
_entry.id   AF-A7SKV4-F1
#
_cell.length_a   1.000
_cell.length_b   1.000
_cell.length_c   1.000
_cell.angle_alpha   90.00
_cell.angle_beta   90.00
_cell.angle_gamma   90.00
#
_symmetry.space_group_name_H-M   'P 1'
#
loop_
_entity.id
_entity.type
_entity.pdbx_description
1 polymer ?
#
loop_
_entity_poly.entity_id
_entity_poly.type
_entity_poly.pdbx_seq_one_letter_code
_entity_poly.pdbx_strand_id
1 'polypeptide(L)'
;MGPLHYSNGLVSRLTFSWLNPLIALNKRRPVEASDLPCFDNHEYECENLTEKLDREWNREKEDAKRNAGKPSMWKALFLMFSFQEYATLCTLMLTYSVTKTAIPYLLYCLLKELSEPSPQTNAALLLGAILCLYAGIKSTCQTYIEYRASLFAMRVRTAVEEKYRYKHIE
;
A
#
# COMPACT_ATOMS: atom_id res chain seq x y z
N MET A 1 27.13 2.51 -4.92
CA MET A 1 26.13 3.05 -5.86
C MET A 1 24.92 2.13 -5.82
N GLY A 2 23.89 2.49 -5.05
CA GLY A 2 22.74 1.63 -4.78
C GLY A 2 21.73 1.60 -5.95
N PRO A 3 21.03 0.47 -6.17
CA PRO A 3 20.12 0.25 -7.30
C PRO A 3 18.84 1.14 -7.30
N LEU A 4 18.64 1.98 -6.28
CA LEU A 4 17.43 2.80 -6.13
C LEU A 4 17.40 4.04 -7.03
N HIS A 5 18.50 4.41 -7.68
CA HIS A 5 18.53 5.59 -8.55
C HIS A 5 17.92 5.35 -9.96
N TYR A 6 17.58 4.10 -10.30
CA TYR A 6 17.11 3.74 -11.65
C TYR A 6 15.60 3.92 -11.88
N SER A 7 14.79 4.14 -10.83
CA SER A 7 13.31 4.14 -10.95
C SER A 7 12.68 5.48 -10.57
N ASN A 8 12.99 6.53 -11.33
CA ASN A 8 12.39 7.88 -11.13
C ASN A 8 11.07 8.09 -11.90
N GLY A 9 10.62 7.10 -12.69
CA GLY A 9 9.35 7.19 -13.43
C GLY A 9 8.14 6.71 -12.63
N LEU A 10 7.01 7.43 -12.72
CA LEU A 10 5.72 7.02 -12.12
C LEU A 10 5.32 5.60 -12.53
N VAL A 11 5.53 5.24 -13.81
CA VAL A 11 5.25 3.90 -14.34
C VAL A 11 6.13 2.83 -13.68
N SER A 12 7.41 3.14 -13.42
CA SER A 12 8.32 2.20 -12.75
C SER A 12 7.93 1.94 -11.31
N ARG A 13 7.39 2.96 -10.62
CA ARG A 13 6.84 2.79 -9.27
C ARG A 13 5.56 1.96 -9.33
N LEU A 14 4.66 2.26 -10.26
CA LEU A 14 3.38 1.57 -10.46
C LEU A 14 3.52 0.09 -10.77
N THR A 15 4.54 -0.27 -11.55
CA THR A 15 4.78 -1.65 -11.99
C THR A 15 5.77 -2.39 -11.10
N PHE A 16 6.23 -1.80 -9.99
CA PHE A 16 7.30 -2.35 -9.14
C PHE A 16 8.54 -2.76 -9.94
N SER A 17 8.85 -2.04 -11.03
CA SER A 17 9.96 -2.38 -11.92
C SER A 17 11.33 -2.35 -11.24
N TRP A 18 11.44 -1.69 -10.08
CA TRP A 18 12.63 -1.70 -9.21
C TRP A 18 12.93 -3.10 -8.64
N LEU A 19 11.95 -4.01 -8.59
CA LEU A 19 12.11 -5.39 -8.13
C LEU A 19 12.67 -6.31 -9.22
N ASN A 20 12.51 -5.96 -10.50
CA ASN A 20 12.99 -6.73 -11.64
C ASN A 20 14.49 -7.09 -11.56
N PRO A 21 15.43 -6.18 -11.23
CA PRO A 21 16.84 -6.53 -11.09
C PRO A 21 17.09 -7.55 -9.96
N LEU A 22 16.35 -7.48 -8.85
CA LEU A 22 16.46 -8.45 -7.75
C LEU A 22 15.98 -9.85 -8.17
N ILE A 23 14.87 -9.93 -8.90
CA ILE A 23 14.36 -11.19 -9.45
C ILE A 23 15.35 -11.77 -10.47
N ALA A 24 15.96 -10.93 -11.30
CA ALA A 24 16.97 -11.35 -12.26
C ALA A 24 18.24 -11.87 -11.58
N LEU A 25 18.64 -11.28 -10.44
CA LEU A 25 19.77 -11.74 -9.64
C LEU A 25 19.51 -13.13 -9.04
N ASN A 26 18.31 -13.35 -8.49
CA ASN A 26 17.91 -14.63 -7.91
C ASN A 26 17.97 -15.80 -8.90
N LYS A 27 17.77 -15.53 -10.21
CA LYS A 27 17.90 -16.54 -11.26
C LYS A 27 19.34 -17.01 -11.48
N ARG A 28 20.33 -16.21 -11.06
CA ARG A 28 21.77 -16.49 -11.27
C ARG A 28 22.45 -17.03 -10.03
N ARG A 29 22.10 -16.49 -8.85
CA ARG A 29 22.59 -16.94 -7.55
C ARG A 29 21.52 -16.74 -6.47
N PRO A 30 21.55 -17.51 -5.37
CA PRO A 30 20.73 -17.21 -4.20
C PRO A 30 20.96 -15.77 -3.74
N VAL A 31 19.89 -15.04 -3.44
CA VAL A 31 19.98 -13.67 -2.96
C VAL A 31 20.55 -13.66 -1.54
N GLU A 32 21.67 -12.97 -1.35
CA GLU A 32 22.29 -12.76 -0.05
C GLU A 32 21.78 -11.47 0.60
N ALA A 33 21.93 -11.35 1.93
CA ALA A 33 21.46 -10.18 2.67
C ALA A 33 22.09 -8.86 2.20
N SER A 34 23.32 -8.91 1.69
CA SER A 34 24.05 -7.77 1.12
C SER A 34 23.52 -7.30 -0.24
N ASP A 35 22.77 -8.15 -0.95
CA ASP A 35 22.18 -7.83 -2.26
C ASP A 35 20.82 -7.14 -2.13
N LEU A 36 20.21 -7.21 -0.95
CA LEU A 36 18.97 -6.50 -0.66
C LEU A 36 19.25 -5.00 -0.57
N PRO A 37 18.42 -4.15 -1.20
CA PRO A 37 18.55 -2.72 -1.01
C PRO A 37 18.33 -2.42 0.47
N CYS A 38 19.32 -1.79 1.11
CA CYS A 38 19.11 -1.20 2.44
C CYS A 38 17.93 -0.23 2.33
N PHE A 39 16.98 -0.35 3.26
CA PHE A 39 15.93 0.64 3.44
C PHE A 39 16.56 1.90 4.03
N ASP A 40 17.31 2.65 3.22
CA ASP A 40 18.02 3.89 3.57
C ASP A 40 17.05 5.08 3.72
N ASN A 41 15.81 4.79 4.11
CA ASN A 41 14.79 5.77 4.42
C ASN A 41 14.64 5.80 5.95
N HIS A 42 15.10 6.89 6.57
CA HIS A 42 14.91 7.19 7.99
C HIS A 42 13.47 6.97 8.50
N GLU A 43 12.47 6.98 7.63
CA GLU A 43 11.06 6.68 7.97
C GLU A 43 10.80 5.22 8.37
N TYR A 44 11.68 4.28 8.01
CA TYR A 44 11.52 2.84 8.26
C TYR A 44 12.49 2.30 9.31
N GLU A 45 13.36 3.14 9.86
CA GLU A 45 14.23 2.76 10.97
C GLU A 45 13.37 2.45 12.21
N CYS A 46 13.58 1.27 12.81
CA CYS A 46 12.84 0.80 13.99
C CYS A 46 12.93 1.79 15.17
N GLU A 47 14.07 2.49 15.30
CA GLU A 47 14.28 3.49 16.33
C GLU A 47 13.34 4.69 16.17
N ASN A 48 13.24 5.25 14.96
CA ASN A 48 12.30 6.33 14.64
C ASN A 48 10.83 5.88 14.77
N LEU A 49 10.51 4.65 14.38
CA LEU A 49 9.18 4.07 14.57
C LEU A 49 8.84 3.95 16.07
N THR A 50 9.77 3.50 16.90
CA THR A 50 9.55 3.37 18.34
C THR A 50 9.42 4.74 19.02
N GLU A 51 10.27 5.69 18.67
CA GLU A 51 10.22 7.07 19.20
C GLU A 51 8.91 7.79 18.82
N LYS A 52 8.46 7.65 17.57
CA LYS A 52 7.14 8.16 17.14
C LYS A 52 6.01 7.52 17.93
N LEU A 53 6.04 6.20 18.12
CA LEU A 53 5.02 5.50 18.88
C LEU A 53 4.98 5.96 20.35
N ASP A 54 6.14 6.11 20.99
CA ASP A 54 6.21 6.53 22.39
C ASP A 54 5.78 7.99 22.58
N ARG A 55 6.12 8.88 21.63
CA ARG A 55 5.62 10.25 21.64
C ARG A 55 4.10 10.31 21.54
N GLU A 56 3.50 9.61 20.58
CA GLU A 56 2.04 9.61 20.42
C GLU A 56 1.33 8.86 21.57
N TRP A 57 1.96 7.85 22.16
CA TRP A 57 1.46 7.16 23.34
C TRP A 57 1.46 8.04 24.59
N ASN A 58 2.51 8.83 24.80
CA ASN A 58 2.57 9.80 25.90
C ASN A 58 1.55 10.91 25.72
N ARG A 59 1.36 11.40 24.48
CA ARG A 59 0.30 12.35 24.15
C ARG A 59 -1.11 11.79 24.43
N GLU A 60 -1.41 10.57 24.00
CA GLU A 60 -2.70 9.91 24.27
C GLU A 60 -2.91 9.69 25.79
N LYS A 61 -1.85 9.39 26.56
CA LYS A 61 -1.94 9.30 28.02
C LYS A 61 -2.29 10.64 28.66
N GLU A 62 -1.71 11.74 28.19
CA GLU A 62 -2.02 13.08 28.69
C GLU A 62 -3.45 13.50 28.34
N ASP A 63 -3.89 13.23 27.11
CA ASP A 63 -5.25 13.51 26.65
C ASP A 63 -6.28 12.64 27.37
N ALA A 64 -5.98 11.36 27.63
CA ALA A 64 -6.84 10.47 28.40
C ALA A 64 -6.97 10.92 29.87
N LYS A 65 -5.88 11.42 30.48
CA LYS A 65 -5.92 12.04 31.82
C LYS A 65 -6.79 13.29 31.85
N ARG A 66 -6.72 14.15 30.82
CA ARG A 66 -7.55 15.36 30.71
C ARG A 66 -9.03 15.06 30.51
N ASN A 67 -9.35 14.01 29.76
CA ASN A 67 -10.72 13.63 29.43
C ASN A 67 -11.33 12.54 30.34
N ALA A 68 -10.65 12.20 31.46
CA ALA A 68 -11.03 11.11 32.37
C ALA A 68 -11.31 9.75 31.67
N GLY A 69 -10.62 9.50 30.55
CA GLY A 69 -10.76 8.30 29.73
C GLY A 69 -9.66 7.28 29.94
N LYS A 70 -9.83 6.07 29.39
CA LYS A 70 -8.75 5.05 29.33
C LYS A 70 -7.92 5.27 28.06
N PRO A 71 -6.58 5.36 28.13
CA PRO A 71 -5.74 5.49 26.95
C PRO A 71 -5.80 4.22 26.11
N SER A 72 -5.97 4.36 24.79
CA SER A 72 -6.05 3.24 23.85
C SER A 72 -4.78 3.14 23.02
N MET A 73 -4.07 2.00 23.10
CA MET A 73 -2.86 1.78 22.28
C MET A 73 -3.17 1.77 20.78
N TRP A 74 -4.36 1.33 20.39
CA TRP A 74 -4.82 1.39 18.99
C TRP A 74 -4.85 2.82 18.48
N LYS A 75 -5.33 3.77 19.29
CA LYS A 75 -5.42 5.18 18.90
C LYS A 75 -4.03 5.80 18.71
N ALA A 76 -3.08 5.48 19.58
CA ALA A 76 -1.67 5.90 19.42
C ALA A 76 -1.01 5.30 18.16
N LEU A 77 -1.30 4.02 17.84
CA LEU A 77 -0.81 3.38 16.62
C LEU A 77 -1.39 4.03 15.36
N PHE A 78 -2.68 4.41 15.37
CA PHE A 78 -3.27 5.14 14.24
C PHE A 78 -2.71 6.58 14.13
N LEU A 79 -2.42 7.26 15.23
CA LEU A 79 -1.83 8.61 15.22
C LEU A 79 -0.39 8.66 14.69
N MET A 80 0.30 7.52 14.69
CA MET A 80 1.66 7.40 14.17
C MET A 80 1.78 7.74 12.67
N PHE A 81 0.70 7.55 11.92
CA PHE A 81 0.66 7.75 10.47
C PHE A 81 0.19 9.15 10.11
N SER A 82 0.80 9.70 9.07
CA SER A 82 0.48 11.07 8.63
C SER A 82 -0.88 11.11 7.93
N PHE A 83 -1.61 12.23 8.03
CA PHE A 83 -2.89 12.41 7.33
C PHE A 83 -2.78 12.13 5.82
N GLN A 84 -1.64 12.44 5.20
CA GLN A 84 -1.36 12.14 3.79
C GLN A 84 -1.37 10.64 3.47
N GLU A 85 -0.87 9.78 4.37
CA GLU A 85 -0.88 8.33 4.18
C GLU A 85 -2.29 7.77 4.24
N TYR A 86 -3.11 8.26 5.17
CA TYR A 86 -4.53 7.93 5.25
C TYR A 86 -5.30 8.41 4.03
N ALA A 87 -5.10 9.67 3.62
CA ALA A 87 -5.74 10.21 2.43
C ALA A 87 -5.41 9.36 1.19
N THR A 88 -4.15 8.97 1.03
CA THR A 88 -3.72 8.10 -0.08
C THR A 88 -4.42 6.74 -0.04
N LEU A 89 -4.48 6.09 1.13
CA LEU A 89 -5.17 4.81 1.30
C LEU A 89 -6.67 4.92 1.02
N CYS A 90 -7.32 5.96 1.54
CA CYS A 90 -8.73 6.23 1.30
C CYS A 90 -9.00 6.42 -0.20
N THR A 91 -8.19 7.23 -0.90
CA THR A 91 -8.30 7.42 -2.35
C THR A 91 -8.16 6.10 -3.10
N LEU A 92 -7.14 5.29 -2.78
CA LEU A 92 -6.95 3.97 -3.40
C LEU A 92 -8.14 3.04 -3.18
N MET A 93 -8.66 2.97 -1.95
CA MET A 93 -9.81 2.14 -1.60
C MET A 93 -11.09 2.60 -2.31
N LEU A 94 -11.31 3.90 -2.43
CA LEU A 94 -12.44 4.47 -3.17
C LEU A 94 -12.34 4.11 -4.66
N THR A 95 -11.18 4.36 -5.29
CA THR A 95 -10.95 4.00 -6.70
C THR A 95 -11.11 2.51 -6.95
N TYR A 96 -10.59 1.66 -6.05
CA TYR A 96 -10.77 0.21 -6.12
C TYR A 96 -12.26 -0.18 -6.04
N SER A 97 -13.01 0.42 -5.12
CA SER A 97 -14.43 0.11 -4.93
C SER A 97 -15.28 0.53 -6.15
N VAL A 98 -15.01 1.71 -6.70
CA VAL A 98 -15.66 2.19 -7.93
C VAL A 98 -15.35 1.28 -9.10
N THR A 99 -14.08 0.97 -9.34
CA THR A 99 -13.68 0.12 -10.47
C THR A 99 -14.21 -1.31 -10.34
N LYS A 100 -14.18 -1.90 -9.14
CA LYS A 100 -14.76 -3.22 -8.85
C LYS A 100 -16.25 -3.29 -9.19
N THR A 101 -16.97 -2.19 -8.99
CA THR A 101 -18.43 -2.10 -9.26
C THR A 101 -18.72 -1.75 -10.72
N ALA A 102 -17.90 -0.92 -11.36
CA ALA A 102 -18.08 -0.50 -12.75
C ALA A 102 -17.75 -1.62 -13.75
N ILE A 103 -16.76 -2.48 -13.47
CA ILE A 103 -16.36 -3.59 -14.36
C ILE A 103 -17.54 -4.50 -14.75
N PRO A 104 -18.35 -5.07 -13.83
CA PRO A 104 -19.47 -5.93 -14.22
C PRO A 104 -20.56 -5.18 -15.02
N TYR A 105 -20.76 -3.88 -14.74
CA TYR A 105 -21.68 -3.05 -15.52
C TYR A 105 -21.19 -2.83 -16.95
N LEU A 106 -19.91 -2.49 -17.13
CA LEU A 106 -19.28 -2.34 -18.44
C LEU A 106 -19.29 -3.65 -19.23
N LEU A 107 -19.06 -4.78 -18.54
CA LEU A 107 -19.15 -6.10 -19.14
C LEU A 107 -20.57 -6.40 -19.63
N TYR A 108 -21.60 -6.06 -18.85
CA TYR A 108 -22.99 -6.20 -19.28
C TYR A 108 -23.30 -5.37 -20.54
N CYS A 109 -22.87 -4.11 -20.57
CA CYS A 109 -23.04 -3.26 -21.76
C CYS A 109 -22.34 -3.85 -22.99
N LEU A 110 -21.11 -4.35 -22.83
CA LEU A 110 -20.38 -5.02 -23.91
C LEU A 110 -21.12 -6.26 -24.42
N LEU A 111 -21.61 -7.11 -23.52
CA LEU A 111 -22.37 -8.31 -23.90
C LEU A 111 -23.67 -7.96 -24.61
N LYS A 112 -24.36 -6.89 -24.18
CA LYS A 112 -25.57 -6.40 -24.82
C LYS A 112 -25.30 -5.96 -26.25
N GLU A 113 -24.27 -5.15 -26.47
CA GLU A 113 -23.87 -4.69 -27.82
C GLU A 113 -23.47 -5.86 -28.74
N LEU A 114 -22.81 -6.88 -28.20
CA LEU A 114 -22.43 -8.08 -28.95
C LEU A 114 -23.62 -9.00 -29.28
N SER A 115 -24.74 -8.86 -28.56
CA SER A 115 -25.95 -9.67 -28.77
C SER A 115 -26.91 -9.07 -29.81
N GLU A 116 -26.70 -7.81 -30.21
CA GLU A 116 -27.52 -7.17 -31.24
C GLU A 116 -27.23 -7.78 -32.64
N PRO A 117 -28.26 -7.94 -33.50
CA PRO A 117 -28.12 -8.59 -34.80
C PRO A 117 -27.25 -7.83 -35.81
N SER A 118 -26.99 -6.55 -35.58
CA SER A 118 -26.02 -5.73 -36.35
C SER A 118 -25.10 -4.97 -35.39
N PRO A 119 -24.08 -5.62 -34.81
CA PRO A 119 -23.25 -5.02 -33.78
C PRO A 119 -22.39 -3.88 -34.38
N GLN A 120 -22.41 -2.71 -33.74
CA GLN A 120 -21.47 -1.65 -34.10
C GLN A 120 -20.07 -2.02 -33.59
N THR A 121 -19.23 -2.55 -34.48
CA THR A 121 -17.87 -3.00 -34.15
C THR A 121 -17.05 -1.93 -33.41
N ASN A 122 -17.19 -0.66 -33.81
CA ASN A 122 -16.48 0.45 -33.16
C ASN A 122 -16.94 0.68 -31.71
N ALA A 123 -18.24 0.55 -31.41
CA ALA A 123 -18.78 0.72 -30.06
C ALA A 123 -18.35 -0.43 -29.14
N ALA A 124 -18.43 -1.67 -29.62
CA ALA A 124 -17.97 -2.84 -28.89
C ALA A 124 -16.45 -2.79 -28.60
N LEU A 125 -15.65 -2.34 -29.58
CA LEU A 125 -14.20 -2.14 -29.38
C LEU A 125 -13.90 -1.07 -28.33
N LEU A 126 -14.61 0.07 -28.37
CA LEU A 126 -14.46 1.14 -27.39
C LEU A 126 -14.81 0.65 -25.98
N LEU A 127 -15.95 -0.04 -25.82
CA LEU A 127 -16.37 -0.63 -24.54
C LEU A 127 -15.35 -1.66 -24.02
N GLY A 128 -14.81 -2.51 -24.90
CA GLY A 128 -13.75 -3.46 -24.57
C GLY A 128 -12.47 -2.78 -24.10
N ALA A 129 -12.05 -1.70 -24.76
CA ALA A 129 -10.89 -0.92 -24.37
C ALA A 129 -11.08 -0.24 -22.99
N ILE A 130 -12.26 0.32 -22.74
CA ILE A 130 -12.62 0.92 -21.43
C ILE A 130 -12.62 -0.16 -20.35
N LEU A 131 -13.18 -1.34 -20.62
CA LEU A 131 -13.18 -2.46 -19.68
C LEU A 131 -11.76 -2.89 -19.30
N CYS A 132 -10.85 -3.00 -20.28
CA CYS A 132 -9.45 -3.32 -20.05
C CYS A 132 -8.75 -2.26 -19.18
N LEU A 133 -9.01 -0.98 -19.45
CA LEU A 133 -8.49 0.13 -18.66
C LEU A 133 -8.94 0.04 -17.20
N TYR A 134 -10.24 -0.16 -16.96
CA TYR A 134 -10.80 -0.31 -15.61
C TYR A 134 -10.22 -1.53 -14.88
N ALA A 135 -10.03 -2.65 -15.57
CA ALA A 135 -9.40 -3.84 -15.01
C ALA A 135 -7.94 -3.58 -14.60
N GLY A 136 -7.17 -2.87 -15.44
CA GLY A 136 -5.79 -2.47 -15.14
C GLY A 136 -5.70 -1.54 -13.92
N ILE A 137 -6.57 -0.54 -13.84
CA ILE A 137 -6.66 0.37 -12.68
C ILE A 137 -7.00 -0.43 -11.42
N LYS A 138 -8.03 -1.29 -11.48
CA LYS A 138 -8.44 -2.14 -10.35
C LYS A 138 -7.29 -3.00 -9.83
N SER A 139 -6.58 -3.68 -10.74
CA SER A 139 -5.44 -4.54 -10.40
C SER A 139 -4.34 -3.74 -9.73
N THR A 140 -4.00 -2.57 -10.28
CA THR A 140 -2.97 -1.70 -9.72
C THR A 140 -3.36 -1.22 -8.32
N CYS A 141 -4.58 -0.69 -8.15
CA CYS A 141 -5.07 -0.25 -6.84
C CYS A 141 -5.03 -1.38 -5.81
N GLN A 142 -5.45 -2.59 -6.19
CA GLN A 142 -5.43 -3.75 -5.30
C GLN A 142 -4.01 -4.07 -4.81
N THR A 143 -3.03 -4.19 -5.73
CA THR A 143 -1.64 -4.45 -5.38
C THR A 143 -1.07 -3.37 -4.47
N TYR A 144 -1.39 -2.11 -4.73
CA TYR A 144 -0.95 -0.99 -3.89
C TYR A 144 -1.55 -1.00 -2.49
N ILE A 145 -2.84 -1.33 -2.36
CA ILE A 145 -3.51 -1.48 -1.07
C ILE A 145 -2.86 -2.61 -0.28
N GLU A 146 -2.66 -3.78 -0.89
CA GLU A 146 -2.03 -4.94 -0.26
C GLU A 146 -0.58 -4.65 0.18
N TYR A 147 0.19 -3.98 -0.67
CA TYR A 147 1.55 -3.53 -0.35
C TYR A 147 1.56 -2.60 0.87
N ARG A 148 0.71 -1.57 0.88
CA ARG A 148 0.64 -0.60 1.97
C ARG A 148 0.11 -1.22 3.26
N ALA A 149 -0.87 -2.12 3.19
CA ALA A 149 -1.39 -2.86 4.33
C ALA A 149 -0.32 -3.79 4.94
N SER A 150 0.48 -4.44 4.09
CA SER A 150 1.59 -5.28 4.55
C SER A 150 2.68 -4.46 5.24
N LEU A 151 3.05 -3.31 4.68
CA LEU A 151 3.97 -2.38 5.33
C LEU A 151 3.44 -1.87 6.67
N PHE A 152 2.15 -1.54 6.74
CA PHE A 152 1.49 -1.15 7.98
C PHE A 152 1.60 -2.25 9.03
N ALA A 153 1.28 -3.49 8.66
CA ALA A 153 1.37 -4.64 9.55
C ALA A 153 2.80 -4.87 10.06
N MET A 154 3.81 -4.73 9.18
CA MET A 154 5.22 -4.83 9.56
C MET A 154 5.60 -3.77 10.59
N ARG A 155 5.28 -2.50 10.35
CA ARG A 155 5.58 -1.38 11.26
C ARG A 155 4.94 -1.56 12.64
N VAL A 156 3.69 -2.00 12.68
CA VAL A 156 2.98 -2.26 13.95
C VAL A 156 3.65 -3.42 14.69
N ARG A 157 3.99 -4.51 13.98
CA ARG A 157 4.62 -5.69 14.58
C ARG A 157 5.98 -5.35 15.20
N THR A 158 6.84 -4.65 14.47
CA THR A 158 8.17 -4.27 14.98
C THR A 158 8.07 -3.37 16.21
N ALA A 159 7.17 -2.37 16.19
CA ALA A 159 7.02 -1.46 17.31
C ALA A 159 6.45 -2.16 18.57
N VAL A 160 5.54 -3.12 18.39
CA VAL A 160 5.01 -3.92 19.51
C VAL A 160 6.07 -4.87 20.08
N GLU A 161 6.85 -5.53 19.22
CA GLU A 161 7.93 -6.44 19.62
C GLU A 161 9.04 -5.72 20.40
N GLU A 162 9.47 -4.54 19.95
CA GLU A 162 10.46 -3.72 20.66
C GLU A 162 9.94 -3.29 22.03
N LYS A 163 8.71 -2.77 22.11
CA LYS A 163 8.10 -2.38 23.39
C LYS A 163 7.95 -3.56 24.36
N TYR A 164 7.65 -4.75 23.85
CA TYR A 164 7.60 -5.97 24.67
C TYR A 164 8.99 -6.36 25.18
N ARG A 165 10.04 -6.20 24.37
CA ARG A 165 11.43 -6.49 24.75
C ARG A 165 11.93 -5.57 25.85
N TYR A 166 11.71 -4.26 25.78
CA TYR A 166 12.13 -3.31 26.81
C TYR A 166 11.47 -3.58 28.17
N LYS A 167 10.21 -4.02 28.19
CA LYS A 167 9.48 -4.32 29.43
C LYS A 167 10.00 -5.55 30.21
N HIS A 168 10.73 -6.45 29.56
CA HIS A 168 11.30 -7.65 30.20
C HIS A 168 12.76 -7.49 30.63
N ILE A 169 13.39 -6.36 30.28
CA ILE A 169 14.77 -6.05 30.66
C ILE A 169 14.81 -5.19 31.94
N GLU A 170 13.70 -4.56 32.32
CA GLU A 170 13.47 -3.88 33.61
C GLU A 170 12.83 -4.82 34.65
#